data_AF-A0A7M2ZJM1-F1
#
_entry.id   AF-A0A7M2ZJM1-F1
#
_cell.length_a   1.000
_cell.length_b   1.000
_cell.length_c   1.000
_cell.angle_alpha   90.00
_cell.angle_beta   90.00
_cell.angle_gamma   90.00
#
_symmetry.space_group_name_H-M   'P 1'
#
loop_
_entity.id
_entity.type
_entity.pdbx_description
1 polymer ?
#
loop_
_entity_poly.entity_id
_entity_poly.type
_entity_poly.pdbx_seq_one_letter_code
_entity_poly.pdbx_strand_id
1 'polypeptide(L)'
;MNALTQPAALAASPLNINLTDFIDEFGDELLESLNRSNPPVYTGSDNAHRQLVMDRLKRKPFAAQAEVVQAITALLLDRNEQAGIINAEMGTGKTMMAIAVAAVMHAAGYRRTLVVSPPHLVYKWRREILETIPAARVWVLNGPDTLLKLLKLRDQMGDAYDGRQEFFILGRVRMRMGFHWRLACWKKRAAGGQLLAACPDCGQVLEDLEGNLVTVEEFERGDRRRTCSSCRGALWTLIRPGKPNGGNRRATILTSMCRIPTIGPVRAERLLNDFGEDFLATMLVDNVSEFINLMDAKGNFVFSDRQAKRMERSMANIEFGFGEGGYQPTEFIKRYLPDGYFDLLVVDEGHEYKNSGSAQGQAMGVLAAKARKTVLLTGTLMGGYADDLFYLLFRILTQRMIEDGYRPNARGSMAPAAMSFMRDHGVLKDIYTERDGDSHKTARGKKLSVRTVKAPGFGPKGIHRFVLPFTVFLKLKDIGGNVLPDYQEEFVDVPMAPEQASAYQRLAATLTAELRQALARRDT
;
A
#
# COMPACT_ATOMS: atom_id res chain seq x y z
N MET A 1 -26.84 -69.60 -6.53
CA MET A 1 -25.68 -70.02 -5.72
C MET A 1 -24.44 -69.43 -6.34
N ASN A 2 -23.74 -68.55 -5.61
CA ASN A 2 -22.27 -68.43 -5.56
C ASN A 2 -21.86 -67.03 -5.10
N ALA A 3 -21.58 -67.01 -3.80
CA ALA A 3 -20.59 -66.24 -3.04
C ALA A 3 -19.87 -65.07 -3.75
N LEU A 4 -20.14 -63.89 -3.19
CA LEU A 4 -19.24 -62.77 -2.91
C LEU A 4 -17.74 -63.10 -3.07
N THR A 5 -17.14 -62.55 -4.11
CA THR A 5 -15.68 -62.34 -4.22
C THR A 5 -15.38 -60.93 -3.70
N GLN A 6 -14.65 -60.85 -2.58
CA GLN A 6 -14.03 -59.62 -2.10
C GLN A 6 -13.05 -59.07 -3.14
N PRO A 7 -12.99 -57.76 -3.41
CA PRO A 7 -11.87 -57.18 -4.14
C PRO A 7 -10.63 -57.27 -3.26
N ALA A 8 -9.60 -57.95 -3.78
CA ALA A 8 -8.27 -58.02 -3.19
C ALA A 8 -7.71 -56.62 -2.92
N ALA A 9 -7.16 -56.43 -1.72
CA ALA A 9 -6.37 -55.26 -1.37
C ALA A 9 -5.21 -55.11 -2.35
N LEU A 10 -5.27 -54.05 -3.17
CA LEU A 10 -4.13 -53.59 -3.96
C LEU A 10 -3.02 -53.19 -3.00
N ALA A 11 -1.93 -53.95 -3.02
CA ALA A 11 -0.71 -53.68 -2.26
C ALA A 11 -0.22 -52.25 -2.53
N ALA A 12 -0.09 -51.46 -1.46
CA ALA A 12 0.49 -50.13 -1.51
C ALA A 12 1.94 -50.23 -2.00
N SER A 13 2.28 -49.46 -3.04
CA SER A 13 3.66 -49.33 -3.51
C SER A 13 4.54 -48.72 -2.40
N PRO A 14 5.75 -49.23 -2.13
CA PRO A 14 6.61 -48.82 -1.00
C PRO A 14 7.27 -47.44 -1.17
N LEU A 15 6.74 -46.56 -2.03
CA LEU A 15 7.32 -45.26 -2.39
C LEU A 15 6.37 -44.07 -2.18
N ASN A 16 5.24 -44.27 -1.50
CA ASN A 16 4.37 -43.17 -1.10
C ASN A 16 4.66 -42.78 0.35
N ILE A 17 5.62 -41.87 0.54
CA ILE A 17 5.83 -41.18 1.82
C ILE A 17 4.88 -39.97 1.83
N ASN A 18 4.15 -39.76 2.92
CA ASN A 18 3.35 -38.55 3.10
C ASN A 18 4.29 -37.33 3.21
N LEU A 19 3.89 -36.17 2.69
CA LEU A 19 4.70 -34.96 2.76
C LEU A 19 5.11 -34.60 4.19
N THR A 20 4.24 -34.81 5.18
CA THR A 20 4.58 -34.57 6.60
C THR A 20 5.72 -35.49 7.04
N ASP A 21 5.57 -36.80 6.83
CA ASP A 21 6.58 -37.80 7.21
C ASP A 21 7.91 -37.56 6.46
N PHE A 22 7.85 -37.16 5.20
CA PHE A 22 9.03 -36.80 4.40
C PHE A 22 9.74 -35.55 4.95
N ILE A 23 8.99 -34.53 5.37
CA ILE A 23 9.58 -33.32 5.96
C ILE A 23 10.17 -33.63 7.34
N ASP A 24 9.53 -34.48 8.13
CA ASP A 24 10.03 -34.87 9.44
C ASP A 24 11.30 -35.73 9.32
N GLU A 25 11.38 -36.62 8.32
CA GLU A 25 12.53 -37.52 8.10
C GLU A 25 13.72 -36.83 7.41
N PHE A 26 13.48 -35.99 6.40
CA PHE A 26 14.53 -35.35 5.58
C PHE A 26 14.68 -33.85 5.83
N GLY A 27 13.98 -33.30 6.83
CA GLY A 27 13.89 -31.87 7.09
C GLY A 27 15.25 -31.21 7.30
N ASP A 28 16.13 -31.84 8.08
CA ASP A 28 17.46 -31.30 8.39
C ASP A 28 18.37 -31.25 7.16
N GLU A 29 18.38 -32.30 6.33
CA GLU A 29 19.14 -32.33 5.08
C GLU A 29 18.61 -31.32 4.07
N LEU A 30 17.27 -31.18 3.99
CA LEU A 30 16.63 -30.14 3.17
C LEU A 30 17.04 -28.75 3.66
N LEU A 31 17.02 -28.52 4.98
CA LEU A 31 17.41 -27.25 5.59
C LEU A 31 18.89 -26.94 5.34
N GLU A 32 19.78 -27.92 5.44
CA GLU A 32 21.21 -27.76 5.15
C GLU A 32 21.44 -27.45 3.66
N SER A 33 20.75 -28.15 2.76
CA SER A 33 20.78 -27.87 1.32
C SER A 33 20.24 -26.47 0.98
N LEU A 34 19.18 -26.04 1.68
CA LEU A 34 18.63 -24.68 1.58
C LEU A 34 19.63 -23.64 2.07
N ASN A 35 20.29 -23.87 3.21
CA ASN A 35 21.30 -22.97 3.77
C ASN A 35 22.54 -22.85 2.88
N ARG A 36 22.96 -23.95 2.24
CA ARG A 36 24.08 -23.93 1.28
C ARG A 36 23.73 -23.15 0.01
N SER A 37 22.50 -23.27 -0.47
CA SER A 37 22.05 -22.61 -1.70
C SER A 37 21.63 -21.15 -1.49
N ASN A 38 21.21 -20.78 -0.29
CA ASN A 38 20.85 -19.41 0.08
C ASN A 38 21.26 -19.13 1.53
N PRO A 39 22.55 -18.82 1.79
CA PRO A 39 23.03 -18.64 3.14
C PRO A 39 22.32 -17.46 3.81
N PRO A 40 21.82 -17.62 5.04
CA PRO A 40 21.09 -16.57 5.73
C PRO A 40 21.98 -15.33 5.88
N VAL A 41 21.41 -14.16 5.63
CA VAL A 41 22.12 -12.88 5.75
C VAL A 41 22.50 -12.59 7.20
N TYR A 42 21.69 -13.07 8.14
CA TYR A 42 21.88 -12.91 9.57
C TYR A 42 21.83 -14.27 10.26
N THR A 43 22.88 -14.61 11.01
CA THR A 43 23.07 -15.92 11.65
C THR A 43 22.97 -15.83 13.18
N GLY A 44 22.37 -14.77 13.73
CA GLY A 44 22.31 -14.54 15.18
C GLY A 44 23.55 -13.84 15.78
N SER A 45 24.53 -13.47 14.96
CA SER A 45 25.68 -12.66 15.41
C SER A 45 25.32 -11.18 15.39
N ASP A 46 24.89 -10.65 16.54
CA ASP A 46 24.48 -9.25 16.67
C ASP A 46 25.58 -8.25 16.27
N ASN A 47 25.19 -7.23 15.50
CA ASN A 47 26.03 -6.06 15.34
C ASN A 47 25.90 -5.17 16.59
N ALA A 48 26.99 -5.06 17.35
CA ALA A 48 27.02 -4.30 18.60
C ALA A 48 26.66 -2.83 18.45
N HIS A 49 26.99 -2.20 17.31
CA HIS A 49 26.63 -0.81 17.05
C HIS A 49 25.12 -0.64 16.85
N ARG A 50 24.49 -1.56 16.10
CA ARG A 50 23.03 -1.56 15.90
C ARG A 50 22.29 -1.80 17.21
N GLN A 51 22.81 -2.72 18.03
CA GLN A 51 22.25 -2.98 19.36
C GLN A 51 22.33 -1.73 20.25
N LEU A 52 23.48 -1.05 20.27
CA LEU A 52 23.64 0.19 21.02
C LEU A 52 22.66 1.29 20.60
N VAL A 53 22.34 1.39 19.30
CA VAL A 53 21.32 2.33 18.80
C VAL A 53 19.94 1.96 19.33
N MET A 54 19.55 0.68 19.27
CA MET A 54 18.27 0.21 19.81
C MET A 54 18.17 0.39 21.33
N ASP A 55 19.27 0.22 22.06
CA ASP A 55 19.33 0.42 23.51
C ASP A 55 19.16 1.88 23.94
N ARG A 56 19.42 2.84 23.04
CA ARG A 56 19.24 4.28 23.26
C ARG A 56 17.84 4.78 22.94
N LEU A 57 16.97 3.93 22.37
CA LEU A 57 15.57 4.28 22.16
C LEU A 57 14.85 4.43 23.51
N LYS A 58 13.89 5.35 23.58
CA LYS A 58 13.05 5.52 24.78
C LYS A 58 12.23 4.28 25.10
N ARG A 59 11.74 3.62 24.04
CA ARG A 59 11.05 2.33 24.11
C ARG A 59 11.91 1.30 23.39
N LYS A 60 12.28 0.23 24.09
CA LYS A 60 13.17 -0.80 23.56
C LYS A 60 12.38 -1.92 22.90
N PRO A 61 12.83 -2.46 21.75
CA PRO A 61 12.28 -3.69 21.21
C PRO A 61 12.57 -4.86 22.17
N PHE A 62 11.70 -5.87 22.17
CA PHE A 62 12.00 -7.16 22.79
C PHE A 62 13.15 -7.86 22.06
N ALA A 63 13.78 -8.87 22.68
CA ALA A 63 14.92 -9.59 22.09
C ALA A 63 14.62 -10.11 20.68
N ALA A 64 13.51 -10.84 20.49
CA ALA A 64 13.11 -11.34 19.17
C ALA A 64 12.82 -10.21 18.16
N GLN A 65 12.30 -9.07 18.62
CA GLN A 65 12.13 -7.90 17.75
C GLN A 65 13.48 -7.28 17.36
N ALA A 66 14.45 -7.25 18.28
CA ALA A 66 15.80 -6.75 18.01
C ALA A 66 16.52 -7.63 16.97
N GLU A 67 16.37 -8.96 17.05
CA GLU A 67 16.90 -9.88 16.03
C GLU A 67 16.31 -9.61 14.64
N VAL A 68 15.00 -9.32 14.55
CA VAL A 68 14.37 -8.92 13.28
C VAL A 68 14.97 -7.63 12.74
N VAL A 69 15.20 -6.64 13.61
CA VAL A 69 15.82 -5.37 13.23
C VAL A 69 17.26 -5.59 12.74
N GLN A 70 18.05 -6.45 13.41
CA GLN A 70 19.41 -6.82 13.00
C GLN A 70 19.41 -7.48 11.62
N ALA A 71 18.51 -8.44 11.40
CA ALA A 71 18.41 -9.18 10.14
C ALA A 71 18.01 -8.27 8.96
N ILE A 72 16.98 -7.43 9.13
CA ILE A 72 16.55 -6.49 8.08
C ILE A 72 17.61 -5.44 7.80
N THR A 73 18.26 -4.90 8.82
CA THR A 73 19.31 -3.89 8.62
C THR A 73 20.57 -4.48 8.01
N ALA A 74 20.91 -5.74 8.29
CA ALA A 74 21.98 -6.46 7.59
C ALA A 74 21.67 -6.64 6.10
N LEU A 75 20.42 -7.00 5.77
CA LEU A 75 19.96 -7.09 4.38
C LEU A 75 20.08 -5.74 3.64
N LEU A 76 19.61 -4.66 4.26
CA LEU A 76 19.56 -3.34 3.62
C LEU A 76 20.93 -2.63 3.56
N LEU A 77 21.77 -2.80 4.58
CA LEU A 77 23.04 -2.08 4.73
C LEU A 77 24.25 -2.93 4.31
N ASP A 78 24.34 -4.19 4.75
CA ASP A 78 25.54 -5.02 4.53
C ASP A 78 25.47 -5.73 3.17
N ARG A 79 24.31 -6.29 2.82
CA ARG A 79 24.04 -6.84 1.47
C ARG A 79 23.64 -5.78 0.46
N ASN A 80 23.39 -4.55 0.94
CA ASN A 80 23.00 -3.41 0.13
C ASN A 80 21.74 -3.68 -0.72
N GLU A 81 20.83 -4.56 -0.28
CA GLU A 81 19.59 -4.81 -1.01
C GLU A 81 18.66 -3.60 -0.98
N GLN A 82 17.85 -3.45 -2.02
CA GLN A 82 16.93 -2.32 -2.13
C GLN A 82 15.75 -2.45 -1.16
N ALA A 83 15.32 -3.67 -0.85
CA ALA A 83 14.17 -3.88 0.00
C ALA A 83 14.25 -5.11 0.89
N GLY A 84 13.49 -5.05 1.99
CA GLY A 84 13.26 -6.16 2.92
C GLY A 84 11.80 -6.21 3.35
N ILE A 85 11.38 -7.38 3.83
CA ILE A 85 10.01 -7.66 4.23
C ILE A 85 10.03 -8.15 5.68
N ILE A 86 9.29 -7.48 6.55
CA ILE A 86 8.98 -7.97 7.90
C ILE A 86 7.60 -8.61 7.82
N ASN A 87 7.59 -9.94 7.77
CA ASN A 87 6.38 -10.74 7.81
C ASN A 87 6.15 -11.21 9.25
N ALA A 88 5.37 -10.44 10.00
CA ALA A 88 5.19 -10.68 11.43
C ALA A 88 3.72 -10.65 11.83
N GLU A 89 3.32 -11.61 12.68
CA GLU A 89 1.94 -11.78 13.13
C GLU A 89 1.38 -10.49 13.77
N MET A 90 0.05 -10.35 13.80
CA MET A 90 -0.57 -9.22 14.48
C MET A 90 -0.24 -9.26 15.98
N GLY A 91 0.06 -8.09 16.57
CA GLY A 91 0.48 -8.00 17.98
C GLY A 91 1.99 -8.13 18.22
N THR A 92 2.78 -8.54 17.22
CA THR A 92 4.24 -8.72 17.38
C THR A 92 5.06 -7.43 17.42
N GLY A 93 4.44 -6.25 17.27
CA GLY A 93 5.14 -4.96 17.30
C GLY A 93 5.81 -4.55 15.98
N LYS A 94 5.19 -4.82 14.82
CA LYS A 94 5.66 -4.34 13.50
C LYS A 94 6.05 -2.86 13.47
N THR A 95 5.24 -2.00 14.08
CA THR A 95 5.50 -0.56 14.20
C THR A 95 6.78 -0.30 14.99
N MET A 96 6.99 -0.96 16.13
CA MET A 96 8.22 -0.86 16.93
C MET A 96 9.44 -1.29 16.11
N MET A 97 9.37 -2.44 15.44
CA MET A 97 10.48 -2.95 14.62
C MET A 97 10.82 -1.98 13.47
N ALA A 98 9.83 -1.42 12.80
CA ALA A 98 10.05 -0.46 11.72
C ALA A 98 10.69 0.86 12.21
N ILE A 99 10.24 1.37 13.36
CA ILE A 99 10.84 2.56 14.00
C ILE A 99 12.29 2.28 14.40
N ALA A 100 12.57 1.09 14.95
CA ALA A 100 13.93 0.66 15.31
C ALA A 100 14.83 0.48 14.09
N VAL A 101 14.33 -0.12 12.99
CA VAL A 101 15.05 -0.18 11.70
C VAL A 101 15.39 1.22 11.22
N ALA A 102 14.43 2.16 11.23
CA ALA A 102 14.68 3.54 10.84
C ALA A 102 15.77 4.19 11.71
N ALA A 103 15.76 3.98 13.04
CA ALA A 103 16.78 4.51 13.94
C ALA A 103 18.18 3.94 13.67
N VAL A 104 18.29 2.63 13.41
CA VAL A 104 19.56 1.99 13.03
C VAL A 104 20.05 2.53 11.69
N MET A 105 19.16 2.70 10.71
CA MET A 105 19.50 3.30 9.42
C MET A 105 19.94 4.76 9.56
N HIS A 106 19.35 5.51 10.50
CA HIS A 106 19.78 6.89 10.80
C HIS A 106 21.20 6.98 11.32
N ALA A 107 21.60 6.07 12.21
CA ALA A 107 22.99 5.94 12.65
C ALA A 107 23.94 5.60 11.49
N ALA A 108 23.46 4.93 10.44
CA ALA A 108 24.18 4.65 9.20
C ALA A 108 24.10 5.78 8.15
N GLY A 109 23.53 6.94 8.50
CA GLY A 109 23.47 8.14 7.65
C GLY A 109 22.18 8.32 6.83
N TYR A 110 21.15 7.50 7.03
CA TYR A 110 19.85 7.61 6.36
C TYR A 110 18.91 8.52 7.17
N ARG A 111 18.59 9.70 6.66
CA ARG A 111 18.01 10.80 7.46
C ARG A 111 16.49 10.80 7.47
N ARG A 112 15.88 10.52 6.31
CA ARG A 112 14.44 10.75 6.07
C ARG A 112 13.70 9.44 5.83
N THR A 113 12.75 9.15 6.71
CA THR A 113 11.87 7.97 6.60
C THR A 113 10.47 8.39 6.17
N LEU A 114 9.98 7.88 5.05
CA LEU A 114 8.58 7.99 4.63
C LEU A 114 7.82 6.75 5.05
N VAL A 115 6.77 6.91 5.85
CA VAL A 115 5.84 5.86 6.27
C VAL A 115 4.56 6.00 5.47
N VAL A 116 4.17 4.91 4.83
CA VAL A 116 2.85 4.74 4.23
C VAL A 116 2.03 3.84 5.15
N SER A 117 0.89 4.32 5.65
CA SER A 117 0.04 3.55 6.56
C SER A 117 -1.44 3.58 6.19
N PRO A 118 -2.25 2.64 6.70
CA PRO A 118 -3.70 2.79 6.74
C PRO A 118 -4.12 4.15 7.32
N PRO A 119 -5.21 4.79 6.84
CA PRO A 119 -5.56 6.16 7.24
C PRO A 119 -5.77 6.32 8.75
N HIS A 120 -6.40 5.32 9.37
CA HIS A 120 -6.67 5.29 10.81
C HIS A 120 -5.41 5.07 11.68
N LEU A 121 -4.27 4.71 11.08
CA LEU A 121 -3.01 4.50 11.80
C LEU A 121 -2.05 5.69 11.71
N VAL A 122 -2.32 6.70 10.87
CA VAL A 122 -1.40 7.84 10.63
C VAL A 122 -0.97 8.52 11.94
N TYR A 123 -1.94 8.85 12.81
CA TYR A 123 -1.63 9.52 14.08
C TYR A 123 -1.07 8.56 15.13
N LYS A 124 -1.42 7.27 15.06
CA LYS A 124 -0.81 6.24 15.90
C LYS A 124 0.68 6.10 15.59
N TRP A 125 1.05 6.07 14.31
CA TRP A 125 2.45 6.11 13.86
C TRP A 125 3.18 7.34 14.39
N ARG A 126 2.59 8.54 14.26
CA ARG A 126 3.18 9.78 14.81
C ARG A 126 3.48 9.64 16.30
N ARG A 127 2.49 9.19 17.07
CA ARG A 127 2.62 9.01 18.52
C ARG A 127 3.73 8.01 18.84
N GLU A 128 3.71 6.82 18.24
CA GLU A 128 4.69 5.77 18.50
C GLU A 128 6.12 6.21 18.14
N ILE A 129 6.31 6.98 17.05
CA ILE A 129 7.62 7.55 16.69
C ILE A 129 8.11 8.52 17.79
N LEU A 130 7.27 9.46 18.23
CA LEU A 130 7.66 10.47 19.24
C LEU A 130 7.91 9.88 20.63
N GLU A 131 7.17 8.82 20.98
CA GLU A 131 7.35 8.04 22.20
C GLU A 131 8.62 7.19 22.17
N THR A 132 9.09 6.77 20.99
CA THR A 132 10.21 5.83 20.85
C THR A 132 11.54 6.53 20.57
N ILE A 133 11.55 7.52 19.67
CA ILE A 133 12.78 8.21 19.22
C ILE A 133 12.91 9.58 19.90
N PRO A 134 14.06 9.87 20.55
CA PRO A 134 14.32 11.19 21.11
C PRO A 134 14.45 12.26 20.03
N ALA A 135 13.78 13.40 20.23
CA ALA A 135 13.83 14.57 19.35
C ALA A 135 13.53 14.31 17.85
N ALA A 136 12.75 13.27 17.53
CA ALA A 136 12.30 13.00 16.16
C ALA A 136 11.45 14.15 15.61
N ARG A 137 11.68 14.49 14.33
CA ARG A 137 10.86 15.45 13.59
C ARG A 137 9.84 14.70 12.75
N VAL A 138 8.54 14.84 13.06
CA VAL A 138 7.47 14.09 12.39
C VAL A 138 6.56 15.02 11.61
N TRP A 139 6.39 14.73 10.32
CA TRP A 139 5.55 15.45 9.38
C TRP A 139 4.35 14.58 8.96
N VAL A 140 3.13 15.05 9.21
CA VAL A 140 1.92 14.36 8.74
C VAL A 140 1.49 14.95 7.40
N LEU A 141 1.57 14.15 6.34
CA LEU A 141 1.22 14.48 4.95
C LEU A 141 -0.17 13.94 4.58
N ASN A 142 -1.11 13.98 5.53
CA ASN A 142 -2.46 13.45 5.36
C ASN A 142 -3.55 14.54 5.46
N GLY A 143 -3.17 15.77 5.80
CA GLY A 143 -4.07 16.92 5.95
C GLY A 143 -4.31 17.70 4.65
N PRO A 144 -5.17 18.74 4.68
CA PRO A 144 -5.38 19.65 3.55
C PRO A 144 -4.18 20.58 3.30
N ASP A 145 -3.35 20.80 4.31
CA ASP A 145 -2.11 21.57 4.27
C ASP A 145 -0.93 20.78 3.71
N THR A 146 -1.15 19.53 3.27
CA THR A 146 -0.10 18.66 2.73
C THR A 146 0.71 19.32 1.61
N LEU A 147 0.05 20.04 0.70
CA LEU A 147 0.77 20.76 -0.37
C LEU A 147 1.67 21.88 0.19
N LEU A 148 1.21 22.61 1.21
CA LEU A 148 2.00 23.66 1.86
C LEU A 148 3.22 23.05 2.56
N LYS A 149 3.02 21.95 3.31
CA LYS A 149 4.10 21.17 3.93
C LYS A 149 5.12 20.71 2.88
N LEU A 150 4.67 20.17 1.75
CA LEU A 150 5.53 19.71 0.66
C LEU A 150 6.30 20.84 -0.03
N LEU A 151 5.68 22.00 -0.25
CA LEU A 151 6.36 23.18 -0.78
C LEU A 151 7.43 23.67 0.19
N LYS A 152 7.11 23.76 1.48
CA LYS A 152 8.07 24.12 2.52
C LYS A 152 9.26 23.15 2.53
N LEU A 153 9.01 21.85 2.43
CA LEU A 153 10.08 20.84 2.37
C LEU A 153 10.98 21.04 1.16
N ARG A 154 10.40 21.33 -0.01
CA ARG A 154 11.17 21.62 -1.23
C ARG A 154 12.04 22.86 -1.05
N ASP A 155 11.49 23.93 -0.47
CA ASP A 155 12.20 25.18 -0.28
C ASP A 155 13.34 25.03 0.75
N GLN A 156 13.19 24.13 1.72
CA GLN A 156 14.19 23.78 2.74
C GLN A 156 15.23 22.73 2.27
N MET A 157 15.18 22.26 1.02
CA MET A 157 16.06 21.19 0.54
C MET A 157 17.57 21.55 0.59
N GLY A 158 17.92 22.84 0.65
CA GLY A 158 19.29 23.33 0.76
C GLY A 158 19.75 23.63 2.18
N ASP A 159 18.88 23.49 3.18
CA ASP A 159 19.20 23.84 4.56
C ASP A 159 20.22 22.85 5.16
N ALA A 160 21.08 23.37 6.05
CA ALA A 160 22.02 22.54 6.79
C ALA A 160 21.27 21.50 7.63
N TYR A 161 21.79 20.27 7.65
CA TYR A 161 21.19 19.18 8.41
C TYR A 161 21.40 19.38 9.92
N ASP A 162 20.31 19.45 10.68
CA ASP A 162 20.30 19.71 12.13
C ASP A 162 20.56 18.46 13.00
N GLY A 163 20.87 17.32 12.38
CA GLY A 163 21.14 16.05 13.08
C GLY A 163 19.89 15.28 13.50
N ARG A 164 18.68 15.87 13.38
CA ARG A 164 17.44 15.20 13.84
C ARG A 164 16.96 14.19 12.81
N GLN A 165 16.42 13.08 13.29
CA GLN A 165 15.80 12.09 12.42
C GLN A 165 14.42 12.57 11.97
N GLU A 166 14.14 12.46 10.68
CA GLU A 166 12.88 12.92 10.10
C GLU A 166 11.97 11.77 9.68
N PHE A 167 10.70 11.86 10.07
CA PHE A 167 9.65 10.96 9.66
C PHE A 167 8.56 11.72 8.92
N PHE A 168 8.07 11.14 7.83
CA PHE A 168 6.97 11.66 7.04
C PHE A 168 5.91 10.58 6.99
N ILE A 169 4.66 10.89 7.33
CA ILE A 169 3.60 9.89 7.40
C ILE A 169 2.51 10.24 6.40
N LEU A 170 2.23 9.32 5.50
CA LEU A 170 1.25 9.45 4.42
C LEU A 170 0.21 8.34 4.54
N GLY A 171 -1.08 8.71 4.57
CA GLY A 171 -2.16 7.74 4.52
C GLY A 171 -2.28 7.13 3.11
N ARG A 172 -2.36 5.80 3.01
CA ARG A 172 -2.42 5.07 1.73
C ARG A 172 -3.52 5.52 0.77
N VAL A 173 -4.65 5.99 1.29
CA VAL A 173 -5.80 6.44 0.47
C VAL A 173 -5.50 7.76 -0.27
N ARG A 174 -4.54 8.54 0.26
CA ARG A 174 -4.01 9.76 -0.38
C ARG A 174 -2.97 9.46 -1.45
N MET A 175 -2.55 8.21 -1.59
CA MET A 175 -1.63 7.80 -2.65
C MET A 175 -2.42 7.50 -3.91
N ARG A 176 -2.41 8.45 -4.84
CA ARG A 176 -2.94 8.28 -6.19
C ARG A 176 -2.00 8.94 -7.19
N MET A 177 -2.07 8.46 -8.42
CA MET A 177 -1.40 9.07 -9.55
C MET A 177 -2.34 10.04 -10.25
N GLY A 178 -1.81 11.16 -10.75
CA GLY A 178 -2.60 12.16 -11.47
C GLY A 178 -3.04 13.35 -10.61
N PHE A 179 -3.48 14.41 -11.30
CA PHE A 179 -3.82 15.71 -10.74
C PHE A 179 -4.66 16.47 -11.75
N HIS A 180 -5.46 17.41 -11.26
CA HIS A 180 -6.18 18.31 -12.13
C HIS A 180 -5.26 19.46 -12.54
N TRP A 181 -5.28 19.79 -13.82
CA TRP A 181 -4.48 20.86 -14.40
C TRP A 181 -5.28 21.58 -15.46
N ARG A 182 -4.84 22.79 -15.81
CA ARG A 182 -5.29 23.54 -16.98
C ARG A 182 -4.10 24.13 -17.70
N LEU A 183 -4.26 24.47 -18.97
CA LEU A 183 -3.27 25.27 -19.68
C LEU A 183 -3.16 26.67 -19.06
N ALA A 184 -1.93 27.19 -19.02
CA ALA A 184 -1.61 28.46 -18.40
C ALA A 184 -0.80 29.32 -19.37
N CYS A 185 -1.30 30.51 -19.65
CA CYS A 185 -0.63 31.51 -20.46
C CYS A 185 -0.90 32.92 -19.89
N TRP A 186 -0.01 33.85 -20.19
CA TRP A 186 -0.31 35.27 -20.11
C TRP A 186 -1.09 35.72 -21.33
N LYS A 187 -2.02 36.66 -21.13
CA LYS A 187 -2.84 37.24 -22.19
C LYS A 187 -2.15 38.52 -22.67
N LYS A 188 -1.55 38.49 -23.86
CA LYS A 188 -0.88 39.65 -24.47
C LYS A 188 -1.77 40.25 -25.56
N ARG A 189 -2.09 41.54 -25.47
CA ARG A 189 -2.85 42.23 -26.52
C ARG A 189 -1.96 42.52 -27.73
N ALA A 190 -2.40 42.10 -28.91
CA ALA A 190 -1.82 42.49 -30.18
C ALA A 190 -2.41 43.82 -30.69
N ALA A 191 -1.75 44.45 -31.66
CA ALA A 191 -2.15 45.74 -32.24
C ALA A 191 -3.57 45.72 -32.87
N GLY A 192 -4.08 44.56 -33.25
CA GLY A 192 -5.46 44.36 -33.77
C GLY A 192 -6.53 44.05 -32.71
N GLY A 193 -6.22 44.19 -31.41
CA GLY A 193 -7.15 43.90 -30.30
C GLY A 193 -7.28 42.43 -29.91
N GLN A 194 -6.69 41.51 -30.69
CA GLN A 194 -6.67 40.08 -30.42
C GLN A 194 -5.77 39.74 -29.22
N LEU A 195 -6.19 38.75 -28.43
CA LEU A 195 -5.43 38.25 -27.27
C LEU A 195 -4.59 37.05 -27.68
N LEU A 196 -3.28 37.22 -27.64
CA LEU A 196 -2.30 36.17 -27.89
C LEU A 196 -1.86 35.50 -26.60
N ALA A 197 -1.63 34.20 -26.66
CA ALA A 197 -1.11 33.43 -25.54
C ALA A 197 0.41 33.63 -25.45
N ALA A 198 0.90 33.96 -24.27
CA ALA A 198 2.32 34.09 -23.97
C ALA A 198 2.74 33.18 -22.82
N CYS A 199 4.01 32.76 -22.82
CA CYS A 199 4.59 31.97 -21.74
C CYS A 199 4.50 32.73 -20.40
N PRO A 200 3.98 32.12 -19.31
CA PRO A 200 3.94 32.76 -17.99
C PRO A 200 5.33 33.04 -17.39
N ASP A 201 6.34 32.24 -17.75
CA ASP A 201 7.66 32.30 -17.14
C ASP A 201 8.59 33.30 -17.84
N CYS A 202 8.59 33.34 -19.18
CA CYS A 202 9.50 34.21 -19.95
C CYS A 202 8.81 35.28 -20.80
N GLY A 203 7.47 35.28 -20.88
CA GLY A 203 6.70 36.26 -21.66
C GLY A 203 6.75 36.08 -23.19
N GLN A 204 7.46 35.07 -23.71
CA GLN A 204 7.49 34.74 -25.14
C GLN A 204 6.09 34.43 -25.67
N VAL A 205 5.70 35.05 -26.79
CA VAL A 205 4.42 34.74 -27.46
C VAL A 205 4.49 33.33 -28.04
N LEU A 206 3.43 32.55 -27.86
CA LEU A 206 3.39 31.15 -28.28
C LEU A 206 3.08 31.05 -29.77
N GLU A 207 3.76 30.11 -30.43
CA GLU A 207 3.59 29.78 -31.84
C GLU A 207 3.13 28.31 -31.99
N ASP A 208 2.37 28.02 -33.03
CA ASP A 208 2.00 26.66 -33.42
C ASP A 208 3.15 25.96 -34.20
N LEU A 209 2.90 24.75 -34.70
CA LEU A 209 3.91 23.97 -35.44
C LEU A 209 4.24 24.58 -36.82
N GLU A 210 3.41 25.48 -37.32
CA GLU A 210 3.54 26.16 -38.60
C GLU A 210 4.13 27.57 -38.43
N GLY A 211 4.43 27.99 -37.19
CA GLY A 211 4.99 29.30 -36.87
C GLY A 211 3.94 30.41 -36.73
N ASN A 212 2.64 30.09 -36.69
CA ASN A 212 1.59 31.08 -36.48
C ASN A 212 1.42 31.41 -35.00
N LEU A 213 1.14 32.68 -34.70
CA LEU A 213 0.90 33.15 -33.32
C LEU A 213 -0.39 32.55 -32.78
N VAL A 214 -0.31 31.92 -31.61
CA VAL A 214 -1.44 31.22 -30.98
C VAL A 214 -2.27 32.19 -30.15
N THR A 215 -3.58 32.21 -30.38
CA THR A 215 -4.52 32.99 -29.57
C THR A 215 -4.76 32.36 -28.19
N VAL A 216 -5.23 33.14 -27.22
CA VAL A 216 -5.62 32.60 -25.91
C VAL A 216 -6.70 31.52 -26.03
N GLU A 217 -7.67 31.69 -26.92
CA GLU A 217 -8.76 30.72 -27.11
C GLU A 217 -8.27 29.40 -27.72
N GLU A 218 -7.44 29.46 -28.76
CA GLU A 218 -6.84 28.27 -29.37
C GLU A 218 -5.93 27.55 -28.39
N PHE A 219 -5.18 28.31 -27.59
CA PHE A 219 -4.33 27.75 -26.55
C PHE A 219 -5.18 27.03 -25.49
N GLU A 220 -6.22 27.66 -24.94
CA GLU A 220 -7.06 27.08 -23.88
C GLU A 220 -7.89 25.87 -24.33
N ARG A 221 -8.15 25.69 -25.64
CA ARG A 221 -8.81 24.50 -26.20
C ARG A 221 -7.93 23.24 -26.19
N GLY A 222 -6.63 23.37 -25.94
CA GLY A 222 -5.72 22.23 -25.89
C GLY A 222 -5.99 21.28 -24.72
N ASP A 223 -5.92 19.98 -24.99
CA ASP A 223 -6.13 18.89 -24.01
C ASP A 223 -4.83 18.25 -23.51
N ARG A 224 -3.67 18.74 -24.00
CA ARG A 224 -2.33 18.21 -23.69
C ARG A 224 -1.47 19.25 -22.99
N ARG A 225 -0.73 18.82 -21.96
CA ARG A 225 0.30 19.62 -21.28
C ARG A 225 1.46 19.90 -22.23
N ARG A 226 1.90 21.16 -22.30
CA ARG A 226 2.99 21.61 -23.17
C ARG A 226 4.04 22.39 -22.36
N THR A 227 5.24 22.51 -22.93
CA THR A 227 6.33 23.32 -22.40
C THR A 227 6.64 24.45 -23.38
N CYS A 228 7.17 25.56 -22.88
CA CYS A 228 7.57 26.69 -23.72
C CYS A 228 8.76 26.28 -24.61
N SER A 229 8.70 26.60 -25.89
CA SER A 229 9.80 26.36 -26.84
C SER A 229 11.07 27.16 -26.49
N SER A 230 10.91 28.34 -25.88
CA SER A 230 12.01 29.23 -25.51
C SER A 230 12.64 28.87 -24.16
N CYS A 231 11.89 28.98 -23.05
CA CYS A 231 12.46 28.77 -21.71
C CYS A 231 12.25 27.35 -21.13
N ARG A 232 11.57 26.46 -21.86
CA ARG A 232 11.12 25.13 -21.37
C ARG A 232 10.20 25.16 -20.14
N GLY A 233 9.76 26.35 -19.73
CA GLY A 233 8.78 26.58 -18.66
C GLY A 233 7.45 25.88 -18.92
N ALA A 234 6.70 25.57 -17.86
CA ALA A 234 5.45 24.84 -17.96
C ALA A 234 4.33 25.76 -18.47
N LEU A 235 3.72 25.43 -19.61
CA LEU A 235 2.57 26.16 -20.15
C LEU A 235 1.23 25.64 -19.58
N TRP A 236 1.27 25.16 -18.34
CA TRP A 236 0.12 24.60 -17.64
C TRP A 236 0.30 24.83 -16.14
N THR A 237 -0.81 24.95 -15.44
CA THR A 237 -0.83 25.07 -13.98
C THR A 237 -1.79 24.05 -13.37
N LEU A 238 -1.52 23.72 -12.12
CA LEU A 238 -2.41 22.90 -11.32
C LEU A 238 -3.71 23.64 -11.02
N ILE A 239 -4.81 22.91 -10.98
CA ILE A 239 -6.11 23.44 -10.55
C ILE A 239 -6.70 22.57 -9.46
N ARG A 240 -7.56 23.17 -8.65
CA ARG A 240 -8.48 22.41 -7.79
C ARG A 240 -9.73 22.10 -8.61
N PRO A 241 -10.15 20.83 -8.74
CA PRO A 241 -11.45 20.52 -9.33
C PRO A 241 -12.55 21.09 -8.42
N GLY A 242 -13.61 21.65 -9.02
CA GLY A 242 -14.73 22.26 -8.28
C GLY A 242 -14.66 23.78 -8.20
N LYS A 243 -15.82 24.41 -7.95
CA LYS A 243 -15.88 25.85 -7.67
C LYS A 243 -15.16 26.11 -6.34
N PRO A 244 -14.29 27.13 -6.23
CA PRO A 244 -13.89 27.61 -4.92
C PRO A 244 -15.18 27.99 -4.20
N ASN A 245 -15.55 27.25 -3.16
CA ASN A 245 -16.58 27.74 -2.26
C ASN A 245 -16.01 29.03 -1.69
N GLY A 246 -16.52 30.17 -2.15
CA GLY A 246 -16.35 31.47 -1.50
C GLY A 246 -17.04 31.49 -0.11
N GLY A 247 -17.24 30.33 0.50
CA GLY A 247 -17.74 30.18 1.84
C GLY A 247 -16.65 30.58 2.81
N ASN A 248 -17.03 31.44 3.76
CA ASN A 248 -16.21 31.84 4.88
C ASN A 248 -15.55 30.60 5.54
N ARG A 249 -14.30 30.72 6.03
CA ARG A 249 -13.51 29.60 6.61
C ARG A 249 -14.32 28.82 7.65
N ARG A 250 -15.07 29.55 8.47
CA ARG A 250 -16.11 29.08 9.37
C ARG A 250 -17.10 28.08 8.77
N ALA A 251 -17.69 28.39 7.62
CA ALA A 251 -18.71 27.57 6.95
C ALA A 251 -18.11 26.25 6.43
N THR A 252 -16.85 26.29 5.98
CA THR A 252 -16.12 25.08 5.57
C THR A 252 -15.86 24.18 6.79
N ILE A 253 -15.40 24.77 7.90
CA ILE A 253 -15.14 24.01 9.14
C ILE A 253 -16.44 23.39 9.66
N LEU A 254 -17.53 24.17 9.71
CA LEU A 254 -18.85 23.73 10.14
C LEU A 254 -19.38 22.57 9.30
N THR A 255 -19.31 22.69 7.97
CA THR A 255 -19.72 21.62 7.04
C THR A 255 -18.91 20.34 7.28
N SER A 256 -17.59 20.46 7.48
CA SER A 256 -16.73 19.33 7.77
C SER A 256 -17.04 18.70 9.12
N MET A 257 -17.23 19.49 10.19
CA MET A 257 -17.56 18.98 11.52
C MET A 257 -18.88 18.22 11.55
N CYS A 258 -19.88 18.64 10.76
CA CYS A 258 -21.16 17.94 10.62
C CYS A 258 -21.03 16.56 9.95
N ARG A 259 -19.89 16.24 9.31
CA ARG A 259 -19.61 14.89 8.80
C ARG A 259 -19.17 13.93 9.91
N ILE A 260 -18.78 14.42 11.07
CA ILE A 260 -18.45 13.59 12.24
C ILE A 260 -19.76 13.06 12.82
N PRO A 261 -19.93 11.74 12.98
CA PRO A 261 -21.12 11.23 13.64
C PRO A 261 -21.21 11.79 15.06
N THR A 262 -22.43 12.07 15.51
CA THR A 262 -22.75 12.71 16.80
C THR A 262 -22.54 14.23 16.89
N ILE A 263 -22.06 14.86 15.81
CA ILE A 263 -21.94 16.33 15.70
C ILE A 263 -22.92 16.83 14.63
N GLY A 264 -23.99 17.48 15.08
CA GLY A 264 -24.91 18.21 14.20
C GLY A 264 -24.53 19.69 14.08
N PRO A 265 -25.22 20.46 13.21
CA PRO A 265 -24.89 21.88 12.95
C PRO A 265 -24.89 22.74 14.22
N VAL A 266 -25.87 22.57 15.10
CA VAL A 266 -25.94 23.30 16.38
C VAL A 266 -24.74 23.02 17.28
N ARG A 267 -24.29 21.75 17.34
CA ARG A 267 -23.12 21.37 18.16
C ARG A 267 -21.83 21.84 17.52
N ALA A 268 -21.72 21.82 16.19
CA ALA A 268 -20.58 22.35 15.45
C ALA A 268 -20.41 23.87 15.66
N GLU A 269 -21.51 24.63 15.61
CA GLU A 269 -21.49 26.07 15.90
C GLU A 269 -21.07 26.37 17.34
N ARG A 270 -21.58 25.60 18.31
CA ARG A 270 -21.19 25.75 19.71
C ARG A 270 -19.70 25.55 19.91
N LEU A 271 -19.16 24.46 19.36
CA LEU A 271 -17.72 24.17 19.43
C LEU A 271 -16.90 25.31 18.78
N LEU A 272 -17.32 25.78 17.60
CA LEU A 272 -16.67 26.91 16.91
C LEU A 272 -16.67 28.20 17.74
N ASN A 273 -17.71 28.46 18.52
CA ASN A 273 -17.78 29.61 19.41
C ASN A 273 -16.92 29.43 20.65
N ASP A 274 -16.91 28.23 21.24
CA ASP A 274 -16.21 27.96 22.49
C ASP A 274 -14.69 27.88 22.31
N PHE A 275 -14.22 27.34 21.18
CA PHE A 275 -12.80 27.03 20.95
C PHE A 275 -12.16 27.83 19.82
N GLY A 276 -12.95 28.48 18.96
CA GLY A 276 -12.45 29.26 17.83
C GLY A 276 -12.08 28.44 16.59
N GLU A 277 -12.04 29.13 15.43
CA GLU A 277 -11.86 28.52 14.11
C GLU A 277 -10.45 27.92 13.92
N ASP A 278 -9.40 28.64 14.28
CA ASP A 278 -8.02 28.21 14.06
C ASP A 278 -7.63 27.01 14.93
N PHE A 279 -8.08 26.98 16.18
CA PHE A 279 -7.78 25.90 17.13
C PHE A 279 -8.44 24.59 16.70
N LEU A 280 -9.74 24.62 16.37
CA LEU A 280 -10.46 23.44 15.91
C LEU A 280 -9.98 22.97 14.54
N ALA A 281 -9.66 23.88 13.63
CA ALA A 281 -9.07 23.52 12.35
C ALA A 281 -7.74 22.79 12.53
N THR A 282 -6.88 23.26 13.44
CA THR A 282 -5.59 22.62 13.74
C THR A 282 -5.80 21.25 14.37
N MET A 283 -6.68 21.09 15.37
CA MET A 283 -6.93 19.79 15.98
C MET A 283 -7.53 18.78 15.00
N LEU A 284 -8.51 19.18 14.20
CA LEU A 284 -9.15 18.27 13.26
C LEU A 284 -8.25 17.93 12.06
N VAL A 285 -7.22 18.74 11.78
CA VAL A 285 -6.21 18.51 10.73
C VAL A 285 -5.00 17.73 11.23
N ASP A 286 -4.51 17.98 12.45
CA ASP A 286 -3.22 17.49 12.94
C ASP A 286 -3.34 16.47 14.08
N ASN A 287 -4.47 16.42 14.81
CA ASN A 287 -4.66 15.47 15.91
C ASN A 287 -6.15 15.19 16.22
N VAL A 288 -6.77 14.33 15.42
CA VAL A 288 -8.15 13.87 15.63
C VAL A 288 -8.39 13.31 17.05
N SER A 289 -7.37 12.69 17.65
CA SER A 289 -7.46 12.15 19.02
C SER A 289 -7.56 13.24 20.08
N GLU A 290 -6.91 14.40 19.89
CA GLU A 290 -7.11 15.57 20.77
C GLU A 290 -8.52 16.12 20.63
N PHE A 291 -9.07 16.16 19.42
CA PHE A 291 -10.46 16.57 19.22
C PHE A 291 -11.44 15.63 19.91
N ILE A 292 -11.24 14.31 19.83
CA ILE A 292 -12.10 13.33 20.53
C ILE A 292 -12.02 13.50 22.04
N ASN A 293 -10.84 13.87 22.56
CA ASN A 293 -10.57 14.08 23.98
C ASN A 293 -10.67 15.56 24.39
N LEU A 294 -11.38 16.39 23.61
CA LEU A 294 -11.51 17.81 23.87
C LEU A 294 -12.16 18.05 25.23
N MET A 295 -11.59 18.97 26.00
CA MET A 295 -12.09 19.37 27.32
C MET A 295 -12.66 20.78 27.27
N ASP A 296 -13.74 21.03 28.01
CA ASP A 296 -14.29 22.37 28.20
C ASP A 296 -13.43 23.20 29.17
N ALA A 297 -13.77 24.49 29.33
CA ALA A 297 -13.09 25.40 30.26
C ALA A 297 -13.14 24.96 31.74
N LYS A 298 -13.95 23.95 32.07
CA LYS A 298 -14.07 23.38 33.43
C LYS A 298 -13.32 22.05 33.58
N GLY A 299 -12.60 21.61 32.54
CA GLY A 299 -11.83 20.37 32.54
C GLY A 299 -12.65 19.10 32.30
N ASN A 300 -13.91 19.22 31.87
CA ASN A 300 -14.75 18.06 31.56
C ASN A 300 -14.65 17.70 30.07
N PHE A 301 -14.70 16.41 29.76
CA PHE A 301 -14.75 15.96 28.37
C PHE A 301 -16.01 16.47 27.67
N VAL A 302 -15.82 17.08 26.51
CA VAL A 302 -16.87 17.59 25.62
C VAL A 302 -17.67 16.44 24.99
N PHE A 303 -17.05 15.27 24.86
CA PHE A 303 -17.65 14.06 24.29
C PHE A 303 -17.66 12.94 25.33
N SER A 304 -18.77 12.19 25.44
CA SER A 304 -18.81 11.01 26.31
C SER A 304 -18.05 9.84 25.69
N ASP A 305 -17.61 8.86 26.50
CA ASP A 305 -16.87 7.68 26.02
C ASP A 305 -17.56 6.94 24.87
N ARG A 306 -18.90 6.84 24.92
CA ARG A 306 -19.69 6.23 23.83
C ARG A 306 -19.64 7.07 22.54
N GLN A 307 -19.66 8.39 22.66
CA GLN A 307 -19.52 9.30 21.52
C GLN A 307 -18.10 9.23 20.96
N ALA A 308 -17.08 9.32 21.82
CA ALA A 308 -15.67 9.21 21.47
C ALA A 308 -15.37 7.92 20.69
N LYS A 309 -15.81 6.76 21.19
CA LYS A 309 -15.62 5.46 20.52
C LYS A 309 -16.33 5.36 19.16
N ARG A 310 -17.49 6.01 19.01
CA ARG A 310 -18.22 6.07 17.73
C ARG A 310 -17.53 7.02 16.74
N MET A 311 -17.05 8.16 17.23
CA MET A 311 -16.26 9.13 16.45
C MET A 311 -14.96 8.48 15.99
N GLU A 312 -14.23 7.80 16.87
CA GLU A 312 -12.98 7.09 16.54
C GLU A 312 -13.19 6.05 15.43
N ARG A 313 -14.19 5.17 15.57
CA ARG A 313 -14.54 4.16 14.55
C ARG A 313 -14.93 4.78 13.21
N SER A 314 -15.61 5.91 13.22
CA SER A 314 -16.06 6.58 12.00
C SER A 314 -14.95 7.40 11.35
N MET A 315 -14.14 8.10 12.15
CA MET A 315 -13.01 8.91 11.67
C MET A 315 -11.84 8.05 11.19
N ALA A 316 -11.78 6.78 11.61
CA ALA A 316 -10.93 5.77 10.99
C ALA A 316 -11.26 5.52 9.50
N ASN A 317 -12.53 5.72 9.12
CA ASN A 317 -13.05 5.47 7.76
C ASN A 317 -13.41 6.75 6.99
N ILE A 318 -13.62 7.87 7.68
CA ILE A 318 -14.00 9.15 7.08
C ILE A 318 -12.75 9.95 6.75
N GLU A 319 -12.61 10.32 5.47
CA GLU A 319 -11.58 11.20 4.93
C GLU A 319 -11.71 12.62 5.52
N PHE A 320 -11.14 12.86 6.70
CA PHE A 320 -11.09 14.20 7.30
C PHE A 320 -10.00 15.05 6.63
N GLY A 321 -10.36 15.74 5.56
CA GLY A 321 -9.60 16.86 5.01
C GLY A 321 -10.44 18.13 5.10
N PHE A 322 -9.96 19.17 5.81
CA PHE A 322 -10.54 20.52 5.70
C PHE A 322 -10.18 21.10 4.36
N GLY A 323 -11.02 20.83 3.37
CA GLY A 323 -10.75 21.15 1.98
C GLY A 323 -10.41 19.88 1.21
N GLU A 324 -11.12 19.72 0.11
CA GLU A 324 -10.80 18.78 -0.96
C GLU A 324 -9.47 19.19 -1.59
N GLY A 325 -8.37 18.94 -0.88
CA GLY A 325 -7.02 19.17 -1.36
C GLY A 325 -6.73 18.19 -2.50
N GLY A 326 -7.16 18.53 -3.71
CA GLY A 326 -7.09 17.68 -4.91
C GLY A 326 -5.68 17.39 -5.42
N TYR A 327 -4.64 17.89 -4.76
CA TYR A 327 -3.26 17.62 -5.15
C TYR A 327 -2.72 16.37 -4.45
N GLN A 328 -2.30 15.39 -5.25
CA GLN A 328 -1.83 14.10 -4.76
C GLN A 328 -0.38 14.21 -4.26
N PRO A 329 -0.10 13.86 -2.98
CA PRO A 329 1.25 13.94 -2.41
C PRO A 329 2.27 13.11 -3.20
N THR A 330 1.89 11.92 -3.66
CA THR A 330 2.75 11.06 -4.47
C THR A 330 3.18 11.73 -5.78
N GLU A 331 2.30 12.50 -6.42
CA GLU A 331 2.66 13.24 -7.63
C GLU A 331 3.64 14.38 -7.33
N PHE A 332 3.52 15.06 -6.17
CA PHE A 332 4.52 16.02 -5.73
C PHE A 332 5.89 15.37 -5.62
N ILE A 333 5.96 14.28 -4.86
CA ILE A 333 7.19 13.58 -4.53
C ILE A 333 7.86 13.10 -5.81
N LYS A 334 7.08 12.53 -6.74
CA LYS A 334 7.59 12.07 -8.04
C LYS A 334 8.26 13.19 -8.84
N ARG A 335 7.66 14.38 -8.89
CA ARG A 335 8.05 15.46 -9.81
C ARG A 335 9.06 16.44 -9.26
N TYR A 336 8.90 16.80 -7.99
CA TYR A 336 9.55 17.98 -7.43
C TYR A 336 10.59 17.63 -6.37
N LEU A 337 10.58 16.40 -5.85
CA LEU A 337 11.63 15.93 -4.95
C LEU A 337 12.62 15.06 -5.74
N PRO A 338 13.93 15.13 -5.45
CA PRO A 338 14.95 14.35 -6.13
C PRO A 338 14.83 12.86 -5.76
N ASP A 339 15.42 12.00 -6.59
CA ASP A 339 15.56 10.59 -6.26
C ASP A 339 16.42 10.43 -5.00
N GLY A 340 16.02 9.52 -4.12
CA GLY A 340 16.66 9.33 -2.82
C GLY A 340 16.42 10.45 -1.82
N TYR A 341 15.50 11.39 -2.07
CA TYR A 341 15.11 12.38 -1.06
C TYR A 341 14.67 11.73 0.25
N PHE A 342 13.84 10.67 0.13
CA PHE A 342 13.55 9.75 1.23
C PHE A 342 14.56 8.61 1.20
N ASP A 343 15.23 8.42 2.32
CA ASP A 343 16.24 7.40 2.49
C ASP A 343 15.63 6.02 2.73
N LEU A 344 14.54 5.97 3.50
CA LEU A 344 13.80 4.76 3.81
C LEU A 344 12.30 4.96 3.54
N LEU A 345 11.70 4.06 2.77
CA LEU A 345 10.25 3.90 2.67
C LEU A 345 9.81 2.73 3.55
N VAL A 346 8.92 2.97 4.50
CA VAL A 346 8.23 1.95 5.28
C VAL A 346 6.80 1.85 4.77
N VAL A 347 6.37 0.67 4.34
CA VAL A 347 4.99 0.42 3.89
C VAL A 347 4.31 -0.53 4.87
N ASP A 348 3.38 0.03 5.63
CA ASP A 348 2.52 -0.73 6.53
C ASP A 348 1.37 -1.39 5.74
N GLU A 349 0.98 -2.59 6.16
CA GLU A 349 0.05 -3.47 5.43
C GLU A 349 0.41 -3.66 3.95
N GLY A 350 1.66 -4.04 3.68
CA GLY A 350 2.23 -4.17 2.34
C GLY A 350 1.42 -5.08 1.39
N HIS A 351 0.65 -6.03 1.92
CA HIS A 351 -0.20 -6.92 1.12
C HIS A 351 -1.33 -6.20 0.38
N GLU A 352 -1.78 -5.03 0.85
CA GLU A 352 -2.82 -4.22 0.19
C GLU A 352 -2.39 -3.72 -1.21
N TYR A 353 -1.09 -3.71 -1.50
CA TYR A 353 -0.54 -3.19 -2.74
C TYR A 353 -0.32 -4.25 -3.81
N LYS A 354 -0.67 -5.52 -3.55
CA LYS A 354 -0.43 -6.65 -4.48
C LYS A 354 -1.13 -6.55 -5.85
N ASN A 355 -2.24 -5.84 -5.92
CA ASN A 355 -3.05 -5.77 -7.15
C ASN A 355 -2.36 -4.99 -8.28
N SER A 356 -2.36 -5.51 -9.50
CA SER A 356 -1.65 -4.93 -10.66
C SER A 356 -2.15 -3.52 -11.06
N GLY A 357 -3.46 -3.36 -11.19
CA GLY A 357 -4.10 -2.15 -11.70
C GLY A 357 -4.52 -1.15 -10.61
N SER A 358 -4.19 -1.39 -9.34
CA SER A 358 -4.61 -0.48 -8.28
C SER A 358 -3.80 0.82 -8.32
N ALA A 359 -4.49 1.96 -8.29
CA ALA A 359 -3.83 3.27 -8.24
C ALA A 359 -2.89 3.40 -7.03
N GLN A 360 -3.27 2.81 -5.89
CA GLN A 360 -2.45 2.74 -4.69
C GLN A 360 -1.18 1.91 -4.91
N GLY A 361 -1.28 0.74 -5.56
CA GLY A 361 -0.12 -0.10 -5.88
C GLY A 361 0.85 0.59 -6.85
N GLN A 362 0.33 1.28 -7.86
CA GLN A 362 1.17 2.08 -8.78
C GLN A 362 1.86 3.24 -8.05
N ALA A 363 1.11 3.96 -7.22
CA ALA A 363 1.66 5.04 -6.40
C ALA A 363 2.74 4.54 -5.42
N MET A 364 2.53 3.37 -4.80
CA MET A 364 3.52 2.74 -3.92
C MET A 364 4.80 2.38 -4.68
N GLY A 365 4.68 1.78 -5.87
CA GLY A 365 5.85 1.47 -6.72
C GLY A 365 6.65 2.71 -7.11
N VAL A 366 5.97 3.84 -7.37
CA VAL A 366 6.65 5.12 -7.61
C VAL A 366 7.41 5.59 -6.36
N LEU A 367 6.80 5.51 -5.17
CA LEU A 367 7.49 5.88 -3.93
C LEU A 367 8.69 4.97 -3.65
N ALA A 368 8.55 3.66 -3.88
CA ALA A 368 9.64 2.69 -3.70
C ALA A 368 10.81 2.97 -4.65
N ALA A 369 10.52 3.31 -5.91
CA ALA A 369 11.54 3.71 -6.88
C ALA A 369 12.22 5.05 -6.54
N LYS A 370 11.50 5.97 -5.87
CA LYS A 370 12.05 7.27 -5.43
C LYS A 370 12.84 7.18 -4.12
N ALA A 371 12.63 6.14 -3.31
CA ALA A 371 13.33 5.95 -2.05
C ALA A 371 14.62 5.14 -2.24
N ARG A 372 15.62 5.34 -1.37
CA ARG A 372 16.88 4.56 -1.45
C ARG A 372 16.68 3.11 -1.02
N LYS A 373 15.87 2.88 0.02
CA LYS A 373 15.58 1.57 0.61
C LYS A 373 14.09 1.45 0.93
N THR A 374 13.55 0.24 0.89
CA THR A 374 12.13 -0.04 1.21
C THR A 374 11.99 -1.17 2.22
N VAL A 375 11.14 -1.00 3.23
CA VAL A 375 10.72 -2.06 4.15
C VAL A 375 9.21 -2.24 4.06
N LEU A 376 8.78 -3.45 3.71
CA LEU A 376 7.37 -3.83 3.76
C LEU A 376 7.06 -4.47 5.11
N LEU A 377 5.95 -4.06 5.72
CA LEU A 377 5.41 -4.68 6.93
C LEU A 377 4.10 -5.39 6.57
N THR A 378 3.96 -6.66 6.91
CA THR A 378 2.69 -7.37 6.70
C THR A 378 2.53 -8.50 7.72
N GLY A 379 1.29 -8.86 8.03
CA GLY A 379 0.99 -10.10 8.76
C GLY A 379 0.89 -11.33 7.85
N THR A 380 0.60 -11.11 6.58
CA THR A 380 0.49 -12.18 5.58
C THR A 380 1.08 -11.68 4.27
N LEU A 381 2.12 -12.33 3.78
CA LEU A 381 2.76 -11.93 2.53
C LEU A 381 1.99 -12.45 1.29
N MET A 382 1.32 -13.59 1.41
CA MET A 382 0.63 -14.26 0.29
C MET A 382 -0.86 -14.44 0.57
N GLY A 383 -1.70 -14.04 -0.39
CA GLY A 383 -3.15 -14.33 -0.37
C GLY A 383 -3.51 -15.69 -0.98
N GLY A 384 -2.53 -16.59 -1.12
CA GLY A 384 -2.71 -17.92 -1.68
C GLY A 384 -2.34 -18.06 -3.16
N TYR A 385 -2.13 -16.99 -3.90
CA TYR A 385 -1.76 -17.03 -5.33
C TYR A 385 -0.38 -16.42 -5.57
N ALA A 386 0.32 -16.91 -6.61
CA ALA A 386 1.66 -16.42 -6.94
C ALA A 386 1.66 -15.02 -7.60
N ASP A 387 0.56 -14.62 -8.25
CA ASP A 387 0.44 -13.29 -8.87
C ASP A 387 0.28 -12.18 -7.85
N ASP A 388 -0.26 -12.49 -6.66
CA ASP A 388 -0.25 -11.60 -5.50
C ASP A 388 1.17 -11.18 -5.14
N LEU A 389 2.14 -12.10 -5.20
CA LEU A 389 3.53 -11.78 -4.94
C LEU A 389 4.17 -11.01 -6.09
N PHE A 390 3.91 -11.42 -7.33
CA PHE A 390 4.62 -10.90 -8.50
C PHE A 390 4.67 -9.37 -8.52
N TYR A 391 3.51 -8.71 -8.46
CA TYR A 391 3.46 -7.25 -8.56
C TYR A 391 3.97 -6.56 -7.30
N LEU A 392 3.85 -7.19 -6.13
CA LEU A 392 4.42 -6.64 -4.91
C LEU A 392 5.95 -6.66 -4.98
N LEU A 393 6.53 -7.82 -5.31
CA LEU A 393 7.97 -8.01 -5.50
C LEU A 393 8.52 -7.11 -6.60
N PHE A 394 7.83 -7.00 -7.75
CA PHE A 394 8.28 -6.13 -8.84
C PHE A 394 8.36 -4.65 -8.44
N ARG A 395 7.54 -4.19 -7.48
CA ARG A 395 7.57 -2.81 -7.01
C ARG A 395 8.73 -2.52 -6.06
N ILE A 396 9.13 -3.49 -5.24
CA ILE A 396 10.16 -3.28 -4.21
C ILE A 396 11.54 -3.84 -4.58
N LEU A 397 11.58 -4.83 -5.47
CA LEU A 397 12.78 -5.56 -5.92
C LEU A 397 12.84 -5.55 -7.45
N THR A 398 12.51 -4.40 -8.08
CA THR A 398 12.41 -4.26 -9.54
C THR A 398 13.66 -4.79 -10.25
N GLN A 399 14.85 -4.43 -9.73
CA GLN A 399 16.11 -4.86 -10.32
C GLN A 399 16.26 -6.39 -10.32
N ARG A 400 15.99 -7.05 -9.19
CA ARG A 400 16.07 -8.52 -9.06
C ARG A 400 15.10 -9.22 -10.01
N MET A 401 13.88 -8.71 -10.13
CA MET A 401 12.88 -9.27 -11.04
C MET A 401 13.29 -9.13 -12.52
N ILE A 402 13.94 -8.02 -12.89
CA ILE A 402 14.46 -7.79 -14.25
C ILE A 402 15.68 -8.66 -14.56
N GLU A 403 16.56 -8.87 -13.57
CA GLU A 403 17.71 -9.80 -13.63
C GLU A 403 17.22 -11.23 -13.90
N ASP A 404 16.12 -11.65 -13.28
CA ASP A 404 15.50 -12.97 -13.47
C ASP A 404 14.63 -13.05 -14.75
N GLY A 405 14.66 -12.03 -15.61
CA GLY A 405 14.01 -12.04 -16.93
C GLY A 405 12.56 -11.56 -16.96
N TYR A 406 11.98 -11.18 -15.82
CA TYR A 406 10.62 -10.64 -15.76
C TYR A 406 10.63 -9.16 -16.18
N ARG A 407 10.36 -8.89 -17.46
CA ARG A 407 10.45 -7.53 -18.04
C ARG A 407 9.12 -7.07 -18.64
N PRO A 408 8.81 -5.76 -18.57
CA PRO A 408 7.69 -5.21 -19.32
C PRO A 408 7.89 -5.42 -20.82
N ASN A 409 6.80 -5.62 -21.56
CA ASN A 409 6.88 -5.69 -23.02
C ASN A 409 7.14 -4.32 -23.65
N ALA A 410 7.30 -4.27 -24.97
CA ALA A 410 7.55 -3.03 -25.73
C ALA A 410 6.46 -1.94 -25.54
N ARG A 411 5.25 -2.32 -25.10
CA ARG A 411 4.14 -1.40 -24.79
C ARG A 411 4.07 -1.03 -23.30
N GLY A 412 5.05 -1.44 -22.49
CA GLY A 412 5.09 -1.19 -21.04
C GLY A 412 4.17 -2.08 -20.20
N SER A 413 3.58 -3.13 -20.77
CA SER A 413 2.69 -4.04 -20.03
C SER A 413 3.49 -5.11 -19.28
N MET A 414 3.16 -5.28 -18.00
CA MET A 414 3.70 -6.33 -17.13
C MET A 414 2.97 -7.66 -17.24
N ALA A 415 1.86 -7.73 -17.98
CA ALA A 415 1.05 -8.95 -18.05
C ALA A 415 1.82 -10.18 -18.56
N PRO A 416 2.68 -10.09 -19.60
CA PRO A 416 3.47 -11.23 -20.05
C PRO A 416 4.47 -11.72 -18.99
N ALA A 417 5.15 -10.80 -18.29
CA ALA A 417 6.08 -11.13 -17.23
C ALA A 417 5.38 -11.78 -16.03
N ALA A 418 4.21 -11.25 -15.64
CA ALA A 418 3.38 -11.85 -14.60
C ALA A 418 2.96 -13.28 -14.97
N MET A 419 2.57 -13.51 -16.22
CA MET A 419 2.22 -14.84 -16.72
C MET A 419 3.43 -15.80 -16.75
N SER A 420 4.62 -15.31 -17.09
CA SER A 420 5.85 -16.13 -17.01
C SER A 420 6.13 -16.52 -15.57
N PHE A 421 6.12 -15.56 -14.65
CA PHE A 421 6.33 -15.81 -13.22
C PHE A 421 5.31 -16.82 -12.67
N MET A 422 4.06 -16.73 -13.10
CA MET A 422 3.01 -17.71 -12.75
C MET A 422 3.29 -19.12 -13.30
N ARG A 423 3.91 -19.26 -14.47
CA ARG A 423 4.30 -20.58 -15.00
C ARG A 423 5.50 -21.15 -14.26
N ASP A 424 6.46 -20.30 -13.92
CA ASP A 424 7.71 -20.70 -13.28
C ASP A 424 7.51 -21.05 -11.79
N HIS A 425 6.59 -20.34 -11.13
CA HIS A 425 6.45 -20.38 -9.67
C HIS A 425 5.00 -20.48 -9.17
N GLY A 426 3.98 -20.37 -10.02
CA GLY A 426 2.59 -20.50 -9.62
C GLY A 426 2.00 -21.88 -9.94
N VAL A 427 0.70 -22.02 -9.66
CA VAL A 427 -0.09 -23.18 -10.08
C VAL A 427 -1.07 -22.74 -11.17
N LEU A 428 -0.97 -23.37 -12.33
CA LEU A 428 -1.85 -23.14 -13.48
C LEU A 428 -2.63 -24.41 -13.79
N LYS A 429 -3.93 -24.27 -14.02
CA LYS A 429 -4.84 -25.34 -14.45
C LYS A 429 -5.23 -25.09 -15.89
N ASP A 430 -4.78 -25.95 -16.80
CA ASP A 430 -5.21 -25.90 -18.19
C ASP A 430 -6.50 -26.70 -18.37
N ILE A 431 -7.57 -25.99 -18.73
CA ILE A 431 -8.87 -26.56 -19.04
C ILE A 431 -8.92 -26.79 -20.55
N TYR A 432 -8.91 -28.05 -20.95
CA TYR A 432 -9.03 -28.48 -22.33
C TYR A 432 -10.51 -28.64 -22.66
N THR A 433 -11.02 -27.83 -23.59
CA THR A 433 -12.37 -27.98 -24.14
C THR A 433 -12.23 -28.46 -25.58
N GLU A 434 -12.58 -29.72 -25.80
CA GLU A 434 -12.66 -30.34 -27.12
C GLU A 434 -14.05 -30.09 -27.70
N ARG A 435 -14.13 -29.51 -28.90
CA ARG A 435 -15.37 -29.42 -29.67
C ARG A 435 -15.24 -30.26 -30.93
N ASP A 436 -16.15 -31.21 -31.10
CA ASP A 436 -16.36 -31.85 -32.40
C ASP A 436 -16.95 -30.81 -33.36
N GLY A 437 -16.30 -30.62 -34.51
CA GLY A 437 -16.80 -29.73 -35.55
C GLY A 437 -17.94 -30.38 -36.33
N ASP A 438 -18.95 -29.60 -36.71
CA ASP A 438 -20.02 -30.06 -37.59
C ASP A 438 -19.48 -30.49 -38.96
N SER A 439 -20.07 -31.57 -39.45
CA SER A 439 -19.60 -32.44 -40.53
C SER A 439 -19.58 -31.78 -41.91
N HIS A 440 -18.39 -31.64 -42.50
CA HIS A 440 -18.23 -31.68 -43.97
C HIS A 440 -17.25 -32.80 -44.37
N LYS A 441 -17.64 -33.51 -45.42
CA LYS A 441 -17.28 -34.88 -45.84
C LYS A 441 -15.80 -35.22 -46.15
N THR A 442 -14.79 -34.51 -45.63
CA THR A 442 -13.38 -34.83 -45.98
C THR A 442 -12.29 -34.56 -44.94
N ALA A 443 -12.56 -34.05 -43.73
CA ALA A 443 -11.52 -34.02 -42.69
C ALA A 443 -12.11 -33.93 -41.26
N ARG A 444 -11.84 -34.93 -40.42
CA ARG A 444 -12.11 -34.88 -38.97
C ARG A 444 -11.08 -33.98 -38.28
N GLY A 445 -11.32 -32.67 -38.30
CA GLY A 445 -10.51 -31.71 -37.55
C GLY A 445 -11.05 -31.52 -36.13
N LYS A 446 -10.41 -32.15 -35.13
CA LYS A 446 -10.68 -31.87 -33.71
C LYS A 446 -10.23 -30.44 -33.37
N LYS A 447 -11.15 -29.58 -32.93
CA LYS A 447 -10.79 -28.24 -32.42
C LYS A 447 -10.59 -28.33 -30.91
N LEU A 448 -9.33 -28.40 -30.50
CA LEU A 448 -8.92 -28.31 -29.09
C LEU A 448 -8.80 -26.82 -28.72
N SER A 449 -9.57 -26.37 -27.73
CA SER A 449 -9.40 -25.06 -27.11
C SER A 449 -8.81 -25.23 -25.71
N VAL A 450 -7.78 -24.46 -25.39
CA VAL A 450 -7.10 -24.50 -24.08
C VAL A 450 -7.39 -23.20 -23.34
N ARG A 451 -7.94 -23.30 -22.13
CA ARG A 451 -8.16 -22.17 -21.22
C ARG A 451 -7.34 -22.39 -19.95
N THR A 452 -6.31 -21.59 -19.73
CA THR A 452 -5.52 -21.62 -18.50
C THR A 452 -6.20 -20.81 -17.40
N VAL A 453 -6.42 -21.42 -16.24
CA VAL A 453 -6.98 -20.80 -15.03
C VAL A 453 -5.95 -20.84 -13.91
N LYS A 454 -5.88 -19.78 -13.10
CA LYS A 454 -4.97 -19.70 -11.96
C LYS A 454 -5.51 -20.53 -10.80
N ALA A 455 -4.63 -21.22 -10.08
CA ALA A 455 -4.98 -21.93 -8.85
C ALA A 455 -4.10 -21.45 -7.68
N PRO A 456 -4.58 -21.63 -6.43
CA PRO A 456 -3.78 -21.33 -5.26
C PRO A 456 -2.51 -22.19 -5.22
N GLY A 457 -1.40 -21.57 -4.81
CA GLY A 457 -0.12 -22.22 -4.60
C GLY A 457 1.06 -21.39 -5.13
N PHE A 458 2.19 -21.54 -4.47
CA PHE A 458 3.47 -20.96 -4.87
C PHE A 458 4.56 -22.01 -4.71
N GLY A 459 5.26 -22.27 -5.80
CA GLY A 459 6.24 -23.34 -5.91
C GLY A 459 7.42 -23.11 -4.96
N PRO A 460 8.03 -24.18 -4.42
CA PRO A 460 9.19 -24.08 -3.51
C PRO A 460 10.37 -23.29 -4.11
N LYS A 461 10.60 -23.40 -5.43
CA LYS A 461 11.62 -22.60 -6.13
C LYS A 461 11.38 -21.10 -6.01
N GLY A 462 10.12 -20.67 -6.08
CA GLY A 462 9.74 -19.27 -5.92
C GLY A 462 9.94 -18.79 -4.48
N ILE A 463 9.61 -19.63 -3.49
CA ILE A 463 9.84 -19.33 -2.07
C ILE A 463 11.33 -19.12 -1.80
N HIS A 464 12.14 -20.06 -2.28
CA HIS A 464 13.60 -20.04 -2.12
C HIS A 464 14.23 -18.81 -2.78
N ARG A 465 13.78 -18.44 -3.99
CA ARG A 465 14.36 -17.32 -4.74
C ARG A 465 13.86 -15.94 -4.31
N PHE A 466 12.58 -15.80 -3.96
CA PHE A 466 11.95 -14.47 -3.82
C PHE A 466 11.40 -14.16 -2.43
N VAL A 467 11.26 -15.16 -1.56
CA VAL A 467 10.67 -14.95 -0.22
C VAL A 467 11.76 -15.01 0.84
N LEU A 468 12.44 -16.15 0.97
CA LEU A 468 13.44 -16.38 2.03
C LEU A 468 14.60 -15.36 2.05
N PRO A 469 15.19 -14.94 0.92
CA PRO A 469 16.33 -14.02 0.96
C PRO A 469 15.96 -12.61 1.43
N PHE A 470 14.69 -12.22 1.31
CA PHE A 470 14.24 -10.84 1.51
C PHE A 470 13.28 -10.68 2.69
N THR A 471 12.90 -11.77 3.36
CA THR A 471 11.85 -11.76 4.38
C THR A 471 12.37 -12.25 5.71
N VAL A 472 12.06 -11.52 6.77
CA VAL A 472 12.22 -11.97 8.16
C VAL A 472 10.85 -12.28 8.72
N PHE A 473 10.72 -13.47 9.32
CA PHE A 473 9.47 -13.97 9.89
C PHE A 473 9.49 -13.85 11.41
N LEU A 474 8.38 -13.40 12.00
CA LEU A 474 8.23 -13.37 13.45
C LEU A 474 6.80 -13.77 13.84
N LYS A 475 6.68 -14.80 14.67
CA LYS A 475 5.40 -15.24 15.24
C LYS A 475 5.24 -14.71 16.66
N LEU A 476 4.00 -14.66 17.13
CA LEU A 476 3.68 -14.16 18.47
C LEU A 476 4.32 -15.02 19.56
N LYS A 477 4.39 -16.34 19.34
CA LYS A 477 5.07 -17.29 20.23
C LYS A 477 6.57 -17.02 20.42
N ASP A 478 7.19 -16.34 19.46
CA ASP A 478 8.64 -16.05 19.47
C ASP A 478 8.97 -14.84 20.36
N ILE A 479 7.98 -14.03 20.75
CA ILE A 479 8.17 -12.84 21.63
C ILE A 479 8.35 -13.23 23.11
N GLY A 480 8.21 -14.51 23.44
CA GLY A 480 8.39 -15.07 24.78
C GLY A 480 7.07 -15.56 25.37
N GLY A 481 7.03 -16.82 25.80
CA GLY A 481 5.80 -17.54 26.19
C GLY A 481 5.02 -16.99 27.39
N ASN A 482 5.56 -16.01 28.13
CA ASN A 482 4.91 -15.44 29.33
C ASN A 482 4.46 -13.98 29.15
N VAL A 483 4.51 -13.42 27.94
CA VAL A 483 4.14 -12.01 27.70
C VAL A 483 2.62 -11.85 27.52
N LEU A 484 1.92 -12.92 27.13
CA LEU A 484 0.50 -12.90 26.80
C LEU A 484 -0.28 -13.94 27.61
N PRO A 485 -1.57 -13.68 27.90
CA PRO A 485 -2.44 -14.67 28.51
C PRO A 485 -2.76 -15.82 27.55
N ASP A 486 -3.22 -16.94 28.09
CA ASP A 486 -3.66 -18.10 27.31
C ASP A 486 -4.81 -17.73 26.35
N TYR A 487 -4.74 -18.27 25.13
CA TYR A 487 -5.79 -18.12 24.12
C TYR A 487 -6.65 -19.38 24.08
N GLN A 488 -7.96 -19.22 24.28
CA GLN A 488 -8.94 -20.29 24.13
C GLN A 488 -9.86 -19.96 22.95
N GLU A 489 -10.00 -20.90 22.01
CA GLU A 489 -10.92 -20.81 20.89
C GLU A 489 -12.08 -21.78 21.13
N GLU A 490 -13.30 -21.27 21.17
CA GLU A 490 -14.52 -22.06 21.34
C GLU A 490 -15.39 -21.94 20.09
N PHE A 491 -15.70 -23.08 19.47
CA PHE A 491 -16.63 -23.15 18.36
C PHE A 491 -18.05 -23.33 18.90
N VAL A 492 -18.85 -22.27 18.84
CA VAL A 492 -20.25 -22.30 19.25
C VAL A 492 -21.13 -22.47 18.02
N ASP A 493 -21.68 -23.67 17.85
CA ASP A 493 -22.65 -23.95 16.78
C ASP A 493 -23.99 -23.28 17.10
N VAL A 494 -24.39 -22.33 16.25
CA VAL A 494 -25.67 -21.61 16.38
C VAL A 494 -26.66 -22.16 15.35
N PRO A 495 -27.76 -22.83 15.77
CA PRO A 495 -28.75 -23.33 14.83
C PRO A 495 -29.50 -22.16 14.15
N MET A 496 -29.85 -22.35 12.87
CA MET A 496 -30.71 -21.40 12.16
C MET A 496 -32.09 -21.33 12.84
N ALA A 497 -32.63 -20.12 13.01
CA ALA A 497 -34.01 -19.94 13.43
C ALA A 497 -34.98 -20.51 12.37
N PRO A 498 -36.20 -20.96 12.72
CA PRO A 498 -37.14 -21.58 11.77
C PRO A 498 -37.41 -20.73 10.52
N GLU A 499 -37.54 -19.41 10.68
CA GLU A 499 -37.74 -18.47 9.57
C GLU A 499 -36.52 -18.39 8.65
N GLN A 500 -35.32 -18.32 9.24
CA GLN A 500 -34.06 -18.31 8.50
C GLN A 500 -33.84 -19.64 7.75
N ALA A 501 -34.12 -20.77 8.40
CA ALA A 501 -34.02 -22.09 7.77
C ALA A 501 -34.98 -22.22 6.59
N SER A 502 -36.23 -21.75 6.75
CA SER A 502 -37.23 -21.73 5.67
C SER A 502 -36.81 -20.84 4.50
N ALA A 503 -36.29 -19.63 4.79
CA ALA A 503 -35.78 -18.72 3.76
C ALA A 503 -34.55 -19.30 3.04
N TYR A 504 -33.62 -19.88 3.79
CA TYR A 504 -32.43 -20.54 3.25
C TYR A 504 -32.80 -21.71 2.34
N GLN A 505 -33.72 -22.58 2.77
CA GLN A 505 -34.20 -23.71 1.96
C GLN A 505 -34.86 -23.24 0.66
N ARG A 506 -35.72 -22.21 0.71
CA ARG A 506 -36.33 -21.63 -0.50
C ARG A 506 -35.26 -21.07 -1.46
N LEU A 507 -34.29 -20.33 -0.93
CA LEU A 507 -33.21 -19.76 -1.72
C LEU A 507 -32.33 -20.84 -2.36
N ALA A 508 -31.89 -21.81 -1.55
CA ALA A 508 -31.05 -22.91 -1.99
C ALA A 508 -31.75 -23.76 -3.07
N ALA A 509 -33.03 -24.07 -2.88
CA ALA A 509 -33.83 -24.81 -3.87
C ALA A 509 -33.95 -24.05 -5.20
N THR A 510 -34.25 -22.75 -5.12
CA THR A 510 -34.39 -21.89 -6.31
C THR A 510 -33.07 -21.78 -7.07
N LEU A 511 -31.98 -21.45 -6.38
CA LEU A 511 -30.65 -21.33 -7.00
C LEU A 511 -30.17 -22.67 -7.59
N THR A 512 -30.44 -23.79 -6.92
CA THR A 512 -30.09 -25.12 -7.44
C THR A 512 -30.86 -25.45 -8.71
N ALA A 513 -32.15 -25.09 -8.78
CA ALA A 513 -32.97 -25.30 -9.97
C ALA A 513 -32.49 -24.44 -11.14
N GLU A 514 -32.23 -23.15 -10.92
CA GLU A 514 -31.70 -22.23 -11.94
C GLU A 514 -30.32 -22.69 -12.44
N LEU A 515 -29.41 -23.07 -11.54
CA LEU A 515 -28.08 -23.57 -11.91
C LEU A 515 -28.18 -24.83 -12.77
N ARG A 516 -29.08 -25.77 -12.43
CA ARG A 516 -29.31 -26.97 -13.25
C ARG A 516 -29.83 -26.62 -14.64
N GLN A 517 -30.73 -25.64 -14.76
CA GLN A 517 -31.23 -25.19 -16.07
C GLN A 517 -30.15 -24.50 -16.89
N ALA A 518 -29.35 -23.62 -16.28
CA ALA A 518 -28.23 -22.94 -16.94
C ALA A 518 -27.18 -23.95 -17.45
N LEU A 519 -26.81 -24.93 -16.61
CA LEU A 519 -25.90 -26.02 -17.00
C LEU A 519 -26.46 -26.86 -18.15
N ALA A 520 -27.76 -27.17 -18.13
CA ALA A 520 -28.43 -27.90 -19.21
C ALA A 520 -28.44 -27.11 -20.54
N ARG A 521 -28.51 -25.77 -20.47
CA ARG A 521 -28.43 -24.86 -21.62
C ARG A 521 -27.00 -24.57 -22.08
N ARG A 522 -25.98 -25.08 -21.37
CA ARG A 522 -24.55 -24.77 -21.58
C ARG A 522 -24.22 -23.28 -21.45
N ASP A 523 -24.99 -22.53 -20.66
CA ASP A 523 -24.58 -21.20 -20.23
C ASP A 523 -23.43 -21.38 -19.22
N THR A 524 -22.21 -21.05 -19.65
CA THR A 524 -20.98 -21.09 -18.83
C THR A 524 -20.52 -19.71 -18.41
#